data_AF-A0A851I5H6-F1
#
_entry.id   AF-A0A851I5H6-F1
#
_cell.length_a   1.000
_cell.length_b   1.000
_cell.length_c   1.000
_cell.angle_alpha   90.00
_cell.angle_beta   90.00
_cell.angle_gamma   90.00
#
_symmetry.space_group_name_H-M   'P 1'
#
loop_
_entity.id
_entity.type
_entity.pdbx_description
1 polymer ?
#
loop_
_entity_poly.entity_id
_entity_poly.type
_entity_poly.pdbx_seq_one_letter_code
_entity_poly.pdbx_strand_id
1 'polypeptide(L)'
;MAGKKKYQREELIIKLQDLIDSGKVKNTSDLGGSFYNTLRTYIAPSWSEILKVVDRDLEHINVKTESEIIKELQEIVDSGIKGIMEVEKVLSRERILARLDCKSMKEVFKKISREKETEHLFLSEKTKEEITKDIQKLVAEGIIRTIYDLNKYDYSYKRLKKIFGNITWRQMAKEMKLDLHFKAEVDVTNEELIDIYKELSRDLDKDVKGATARDINDNCIYNRGCFELRFGSINNLREICGYEFKKREEKWTKEGVLETLIKEYKKRNGKLTLKNLKEIKTLPSQGTICKKFKVTNFTEVLKIVEAEIKNGIL
;
A
#
# COMPACT_ATOMS: atom_id res chain seq x y z
N MET A 1 44.30 -22.98 -16.42
CA MET A 1 42.94 -23.19 -15.82
C MET A 1 41.90 -22.16 -16.29
N ALA A 2 42.01 -21.55 -17.48
CA ALA A 2 41.09 -20.48 -17.93
C ALA A 2 39.85 -20.96 -18.72
N GLY A 3 39.80 -22.22 -19.17
CA GLY A 3 38.73 -22.74 -20.03
C GLY A 3 37.42 -23.11 -19.31
N LYS A 4 37.48 -23.69 -18.10
CA LYS A 4 36.28 -24.20 -17.40
C LYS A 4 35.29 -23.11 -16.95
N LYS A 5 35.77 -21.91 -16.61
CA LYS A 5 34.90 -20.79 -16.19
C LYS A 5 34.13 -20.15 -17.35
N LYS A 6 34.68 -20.18 -18.57
CA LYS A 6 34.04 -19.61 -19.76
C LYS A 6 32.82 -20.44 -20.19
N TYR A 7 32.98 -21.76 -20.26
CA TYR A 7 31.89 -22.69 -20.58
C TYR A 7 30.72 -22.62 -19.59
N GLN A 8 31.02 -22.48 -18.28
CA GLN A 8 29.98 -22.29 -17.26
C GLN A 8 29.23 -20.96 -17.41
N ARG A 9 29.90 -19.90 -17.89
CA ARG A 9 29.27 -18.58 -18.06
C ARG A 9 28.26 -18.59 -19.21
N GLU A 10 28.60 -19.21 -20.34
CA GLU A 10 27.72 -19.32 -21.52
C GLU A 10 26.49 -20.19 -21.23
N GLU A 11 26.67 -21.34 -20.56
CA GLU A 11 25.55 -22.20 -20.14
C GLU A 11 24.58 -21.48 -19.17
N LEU A 12 25.11 -20.68 -18.25
CA LEU A 12 24.28 -19.90 -17.31
C LEU A 12 23.50 -18.78 -18.01
N ILE A 13 24.07 -18.16 -19.04
CA ILE A 13 23.38 -17.16 -19.86
C ILE A 13 22.22 -17.80 -20.63
N ILE A 14 22.48 -18.91 -21.33
CA ILE A 14 21.46 -19.65 -22.09
C ILE A 14 20.31 -20.09 -21.17
N LYS A 15 20.64 -20.70 -20.03
CA LYS A 15 19.63 -21.16 -19.08
C LYS A 15 18.78 -20.02 -18.50
N LEU A 16 19.38 -18.87 -18.23
CA LEU A 16 18.64 -17.70 -17.77
C LEU A 16 17.74 -17.14 -18.88
N GLN A 17 18.21 -17.15 -20.12
CA GLN A 17 17.45 -16.71 -21.28
C GLN A 17 16.19 -17.57 -21.50
N ASP A 18 16.32 -18.91 -21.48
CA ASP A 18 15.18 -19.84 -21.61
C ASP A 18 14.09 -19.60 -20.56
N LEU A 19 14.49 -19.24 -19.33
CA LEU A 19 13.58 -18.97 -18.23
C LEU A 19 12.85 -17.63 -18.38
N ILE A 20 13.52 -16.63 -18.96
CA ILE A 20 12.91 -15.33 -19.29
C ILE A 20 11.93 -15.52 -20.45
N ASP A 21 12.33 -16.24 -21.50
CA ASP A 21 11.52 -16.43 -22.71
C ASP A 21 10.28 -17.30 -22.47
N SER A 22 10.39 -18.30 -21.59
CA SER A 22 9.23 -19.08 -21.14
C SER A 22 8.31 -18.32 -20.18
N GLY A 23 8.62 -17.06 -19.86
CA GLY A 23 7.83 -16.20 -18.96
C GLY A 23 7.88 -16.62 -17.49
N LYS A 24 8.74 -17.59 -17.14
CA LYS A 24 8.90 -18.12 -15.77
C LYS A 24 9.65 -17.17 -14.85
N VAL A 25 10.44 -16.25 -15.41
CA VAL A 25 11.24 -15.28 -14.66
C VAL A 25 10.96 -13.88 -15.18
N LYS A 26 10.40 -13.02 -14.33
CA LYS A 26 10.15 -11.60 -14.58
C LYS A 26 10.99 -10.70 -13.68
N ASN A 27 11.38 -11.19 -12.51
CA ASN A 27 12.20 -10.49 -11.52
C ASN A 27 13.15 -11.44 -10.79
N THR A 28 14.02 -10.91 -9.92
CA THR A 28 15.00 -11.72 -9.17
C THR A 28 14.38 -12.68 -8.17
N SER A 29 13.18 -12.41 -7.64
CA SER A 29 12.51 -13.31 -6.69
C SER A 29 11.94 -14.57 -7.35
N ASP A 30 11.74 -14.53 -8.67
CA ASP A 30 11.35 -15.71 -9.44
C ASP A 30 12.53 -16.68 -9.64
N LEU A 31 13.75 -16.20 -9.44
CA LEU A 31 14.96 -17.02 -9.41
C LEU A 31 15.18 -17.52 -7.99
N GLY A 32 15.22 -18.84 -7.80
CA GLY A 32 15.62 -19.42 -6.53
C GLY A 32 16.98 -18.83 -6.07
N GLY A 33 17.11 -18.48 -4.79
CA GLY A 33 18.25 -17.70 -4.29
C GLY A 33 19.64 -18.29 -4.60
N SER A 34 19.74 -19.62 -4.71
CA SER A 34 20.96 -20.30 -5.13
C SER A 34 21.36 -19.99 -6.59
N PHE A 35 20.38 -19.92 -7.50
CA PHE A 35 20.64 -19.66 -8.91
C PHE A 35 20.98 -18.18 -9.14
N TYR A 36 20.27 -17.25 -8.49
CA TYR A 36 20.61 -15.82 -8.56
C TYR A 36 22.03 -15.52 -8.04
N ASN A 37 22.45 -16.15 -6.95
CA ASN A 37 23.82 -16.03 -6.44
C ASN A 37 24.85 -16.57 -7.42
N THR A 38 24.54 -17.68 -8.09
CA THR A 38 25.40 -18.25 -9.15
C THR A 38 25.57 -17.26 -10.31
N LEU A 39 24.49 -16.64 -10.76
CA LEU A 39 24.55 -15.60 -11.81
C LEU A 39 25.39 -14.40 -11.36
N ARG A 40 25.27 -13.98 -10.09
CA ARG A 40 26.09 -12.89 -9.53
C ARG A 40 27.58 -13.18 -9.51
N THR A 41 27.93 -14.42 -9.19
CA THR A 41 29.33 -14.85 -9.08
C THR A 41 29.99 -15.01 -10.45
N TYR A 42 29.26 -15.50 -11.45
CA TYR A 42 29.85 -15.91 -12.74
C TYR A 42 29.55 -14.97 -13.91
N ILE A 43 28.50 -14.14 -13.82
CA ILE A 43 28.08 -13.25 -14.91
C ILE A 43 28.35 -11.78 -14.57
N ALA A 44 27.66 -11.22 -13.57
CA ALA A 44 27.82 -9.83 -13.15
C ALA A 44 27.20 -9.59 -11.76
N PRO A 45 27.73 -8.65 -10.94
CA PRO A 45 27.36 -8.53 -9.53
C PRO A 45 25.95 -7.98 -9.28
N SER A 46 25.30 -7.35 -10.28
CA SER A 46 23.95 -6.81 -10.15
C SER A 46 22.99 -7.38 -11.18
N TRP A 47 21.68 -7.39 -10.85
CA TRP A 47 20.65 -7.90 -11.75
C TRP A 47 20.58 -7.13 -13.09
N SER A 48 20.74 -5.82 -13.05
CA SER A 48 20.74 -4.98 -14.26
C SER A 48 21.93 -5.27 -15.17
N GLU A 49 23.10 -5.59 -14.61
CA GLU A 49 24.28 -5.96 -15.39
C GLU A 49 24.19 -7.40 -15.92
N ILE A 50 23.61 -8.33 -15.14
CA ILE A 50 23.31 -9.69 -15.60
C ILE A 50 22.42 -9.61 -16.84
N LEU A 51 21.34 -8.82 -16.78
CA LEU A 51 20.44 -8.63 -17.91
C LEU A 51 21.18 -8.05 -19.12
N LYS A 52 22.05 -7.05 -18.96
CA LYS A 52 22.86 -6.49 -20.08
C LYS A 52 23.80 -7.51 -20.74
N VAL A 53 24.29 -8.49 -19.98
CA VAL A 53 25.18 -9.54 -20.50
C VAL A 53 24.37 -10.58 -21.27
N VAL A 54 23.17 -10.91 -20.78
CA VAL A 54 22.21 -11.78 -21.46
C VAL A 54 21.65 -11.11 -22.73
N ASP A 55 21.55 -9.77 -22.74
CA ASP A 55 21.04 -8.92 -23.82
C ASP A 55 21.98 -8.77 -25.04
N ARG A 56 23.22 -9.31 -25.00
CA ARG A 56 24.23 -9.08 -26.07
C ARG A 56 24.31 -10.13 -27.19
N ASP A 57 23.65 -11.28 -27.09
CA ASP A 57 23.62 -12.33 -28.14
C ASP A 57 22.19 -12.64 -28.61
N LEU A 58 21.34 -11.61 -28.73
CA LEU A 58 19.91 -11.75 -29.06
C LEU A 58 19.55 -11.59 -30.54
N GLU A 59 20.41 -11.99 -31.48
CA GLU A 59 20.05 -12.07 -32.91
C GLU A 59 19.00 -13.18 -33.21
N HIS A 60 18.63 -14.01 -32.23
CA HIS A 60 17.70 -15.13 -32.42
C HIS A 60 16.47 -15.14 -31.49
N ILE A 61 16.24 -14.08 -30.72
CA ILE A 61 14.93 -13.86 -30.09
C ILE A 61 14.16 -12.92 -31.00
N ASN A 62 12.88 -13.22 -31.18
CA ASN A 62 11.93 -12.42 -31.97
C ASN A 62 11.75 -11.03 -31.33
N VAL A 63 12.77 -10.19 -31.48
CA VAL A 63 12.84 -8.82 -31.01
C VAL A 63 12.16 -7.99 -32.08
N LYS A 64 10.91 -7.62 -31.83
CA LYS A 64 10.19 -6.67 -32.66
C LYS A 64 11.10 -5.45 -32.86
N THR A 65 11.49 -5.24 -34.11
CA THR A 65 12.23 -4.08 -34.59
C THR A 65 11.44 -2.81 -34.30
N GLU A 66 12.09 -1.65 -34.34
CA GLU A 66 11.38 -0.37 -34.17
C GLU A 66 10.22 -0.24 -35.16
N SER A 67 10.39 -0.68 -36.41
CA SER A 67 9.33 -0.66 -37.42
C SER A 67 8.17 -1.62 -37.10
N GLU A 68 8.45 -2.80 -36.55
CA GLU A 68 7.40 -3.74 -36.12
C GLU A 68 6.63 -3.22 -34.91
N ILE A 69 7.32 -2.61 -33.93
CA ILE A 69 6.68 -1.97 -32.77
C ILE A 69 5.76 -0.84 -33.24
N ILE A 70 6.26 0.02 -34.15
CA ILE A 70 5.47 1.13 -34.70
C ILE A 70 4.23 0.60 -35.44
N LYS A 71 4.41 -0.42 -36.29
CA LYS A 71 3.32 -1.01 -37.07
C LYS A 71 2.22 -1.59 -36.17
N GLU A 72 2.59 -2.37 -35.16
CA GLU A 72 1.61 -2.96 -34.25
C GLU A 72 0.93 -1.92 -33.36
N LEU A 73 1.66 -0.90 -32.92
CA LEU A 73 1.03 0.21 -32.19
C LEU A 73 0.01 0.94 -33.07
N GLN A 74 0.31 1.14 -34.36
CA GLN A 74 -0.65 1.69 -35.31
C GLN A 74 -1.88 0.80 -35.46
N GLU A 75 -1.69 -0.52 -35.60
CA GLU A 75 -2.80 -1.49 -35.67
C GLU A 75 -3.69 -1.46 -34.42
N ILE A 76 -3.10 -1.30 -33.23
CA ILE A 76 -3.87 -1.14 -31.99
C ILE A 76 -4.69 0.16 -32.02
N VAL A 77 -4.12 1.28 -32.47
CA VAL A 77 -4.87 2.54 -32.60
C VAL A 77 -6.00 2.37 -33.62
N ASP A 78 -5.74 1.74 -34.77
CA ASP A 78 -6.73 1.46 -35.82
C ASP A 78 -7.88 0.58 -35.33
N SER A 79 -7.59 -0.35 -34.41
CA SER A 79 -8.61 -1.20 -33.77
C SER A 79 -9.51 -0.47 -32.76
N GLY A 80 -9.26 0.82 -32.50
CA GLY A 80 -10.03 1.63 -31.57
C GLY A 80 -9.59 1.47 -30.12
N ILE A 81 -8.33 1.83 -29.84
CA ILE A 81 -7.74 1.81 -28.50
C ILE A 81 -8.61 2.55 -27.47
N LYS A 82 -8.99 1.85 -26.39
CA LYS A 82 -9.85 2.40 -25.31
C LYS A 82 -9.05 2.85 -24.10
N GLY A 83 -7.87 2.28 -23.88
CA GLY A 83 -7.01 2.63 -22.76
C GLY A 83 -5.53 2.52 -23.09
N ILE A 84 -4.72 3.37 -22.46
CA ILE A 84 -3.27 3.41 -22.67
C ILE A 84 -2.57 2.09 -22.35
N MET A 85 -3.13 1.26 -21.45
CA MET A 85 -2.57 -0.05 -21.10
C MET A 85 -2.66 -1.06 -22.24
N GLU A 86 -3.51 -0.85 -23.24
CA GLU A 86 -3.64 -1.79 -24.35
C GLU A 86 -2.37 -1.89 -25.20
N VAL A 87 -1.47 -0.91 -25.11
CA VAL A 87 -0.14 -0.97 -25.75
C VAL A 87 0.72 -2.14 -25.22
N GLU A 88 0.40 -2.68 -24.04
CA GLU A 88 1.07 -3.84 -23.47
C GLU A 88 0.86 -5.13 -24.29
N LYS A 89 -0.11 -5.13 -25.22
CA LYS A 89 -0.27 -6.18 -26.24
C LYS A 89 0.90 -6.24 -27.23
N VAL A 90 1.58 -5.11 -27.47
CA VAL A 90 2.78 -5.05 -28.32
C VAL A 90 4.00 -5.46 -27.51
N LEU A 91 4.28 -4.70 -26.45
CA LEU A 91 5.40 -4.83 -25.52
C LEU A 91 5.07 -4.06 -24.24
N SER A 92 5.77 -4.34 -23.14
CA SER A 92 5.60 -3.53 -21.92
C SER A 92 5.88 -2.06 -22.19
N ARG A 93 5.17 -1.18 -21.47
CA ARG A 93 5.30 0.28 -21.62
C ARG A 93 6.76 0.74 -21.53
N GLU A 94 7.50 0.24 -20.56
CA GLU A 94 8.92 0.60 -20.34
C GLU A 94 9.78 0.20 -21.54
N ARG A 95 9.50 -0.96 -22.14
CA ARG A 95 10.21 -1.45 -23.33
C ARG A 95 9.87 -0.61 -24.56
N ILE A 96 8.62 -0.23 -24.74
CA ILE A 96 8.20 0.66 -25.84
C ILE A 96 8.93 2.00 -25.73
N LEU A 97 8.92 2.62 -24.54
CA LEU A 97 9.61 3.89 -24.30
C LEU A 97 11.11 3.80 -24.59
N ALA A 98 11.76 2.75 -24.10
CA ALA A 98 13.20 2.56 -24.32
C ALA A 98 13.54 2.28 -25.79
N ARG A 99 12.75 1.47 -26.50
CA ARG A 99 13.02 1.09 -27.90
C ARG A 99 12.71 2.20 -28.89
N LEU A 100 11.75 3.07 -28.57
CA LEU A 100 11.39 4.21 -29.41
C LEU A 100 12.08 5.51 -29.00
N ASP A 101 12.99 5.47 -28.02
CA ASP A 101 13.67 6.64 -27.45
C ASP A 101 12.70 7.77 -27.06
N CYS A 102 11.65 7.40 -26.31
CA CYS A 102 10.58 8.30 -25.88
C CYS A 102 10.51 8.37 -24.36
N LYS A 103 10.24 9.56 -23.82
CA LYS A 103 10.11 9.79 -22.36
C LYS A 103 8.68 9.56 -21.87
N SER A 104 7.70 9.56 -22.77
CA SER A 104 6.29 9.34 -22.43
C SER A 104 5.52 8.68 -23.57
N MET A 105 4.36 8.09 -23.26
CA MET A 105 3.49 7.53 -24.30
C MET A 105 2.91 8.60 -25.22
N LYS A 106 2.79 9.86 -24.75
CA LYS A 106 2.38 10.97 -25.60
C LYS A 106 3.42 11.22 -26.69
N GLU A 107 4.71 11.15 -26.35
CA GLU A 107 5.80 11.21 -27.33
C GLU A 107 5.79 10.00 -28.27
N VAL A 108 5.48 8.80 -27.78
CA VAL A 108 5.31 7.60 -28.62
C VAL A 108 4.21 7.80 -29.66
N PHE A 109 3.01 8.21 -29.24
CA PHE A 109 1.90 8.42 -30.16
C PHE A 109 2.13 9.57 -31.14
N LYS A 110 2.88 10.61 -30.71
CA LYS A 110 3.40 11.63 -31.61
C LYS A 110 4.39 11.06 -32.63
N LYS A 111 5.32 10.19 -32.19
CA LYS A 111 6.33 9.56 -33.06
C LYS A 111 5.69 8.68 -34.14
N ILE A 112 4.59 7.99 -33.83
CA ILE A 112 3.83 7.20 -34.82
C ILE A 112 2.76 8.02 -35.56
N SER A 113 2.71 9.34 -35.36
CA SER A 113 1.77 10.27 -36.01
C SER A 113 0.29 10.01 -35.75
N ARG A 114 -0.06 9.54 -34.53
CA ARG A 114 -1.44 9.27 -34.10
C ARG A 114 -1.85 10.07 -32.85
N GLU A 115 -1.29 11.26 -32.67
CA GLU A 115 -1.52 12.10 -31.49
C GLU A 115 -3.00 12.51 -31.35
N LYS A 116 -3.70 12.79 -32.45
CA LYS A 116 -5.11 13.21 -32.42
C LYS A 116 -6.04 12.05 -32.05
N GLU A 117 -5.81 10.88 -32.64
CA GLU A 117 -6.62 9.67 -32.42
C GLU A 117 -6.38 9.05 -31.05
N THR A 118 -5.33 9.47 -30.34
CA THR A 118 -4.99 9.00 -29.00
C THR A 118 -5.10 10.09 -27.94
N GLU A 119 -5.58 11.29 -28.32
CA GLU A 119 -5.73 12.42 -27.42
C GLU A 119 -6.63 12.08 -26.24
N HIS A 120 -7.72 11.32 -26.46
CA HIS A 120 -8.64 10.87 -25.41
C HIS A 120 -8.00 9.90 -24.39
N LEU A 121 -6.87 9.26 -24.73
CA LEU A 121 -6.11 8.42 -23.81
C LEU A 121 -5.32 9.23 -22.79
N PHE A 122 -5.10 10.51 -23.08
CA PHE A 122 -4.44 11.45 -22.20
C PHE A 122 -5.48 12.43 -21.67
N LEU A 123 -5.59 12.53 -20.35
CA LEU A 123 -6.45 13.58 -19.80
C LEU A 123 -5.89 14.94 -20.17
N SER A 124 -6.75 15.80 -20.72
CA SER A 124 -6.53 17.23 -20.76
C SER A 124 -6.13 17.73 -19.36
N GLU A 125 -5.30 18.76 -19.29
CA GLU A 125 -4.99 19.44 -18.02
C GLU A 125 -6.28 20.07 -17.49
N LYS A 126 -7.04 19.30 -16.70
CA LYS A 126 -8.23 19.81 -16.03
C LYS A 126 -7.84 20.85 -15.00
N THR A 127 -8.60 21.94 -14.94
CA THR A 127 -8.39 22.98 -13.93
C THR A 127 -8.74 22.46 -12.54
N LYS A 128 -8.27 23.16 -11.50
CA LYS A 128 -8.63 22.86 -10.11
C LYS A 128 -10.15 22.87 -9.90
N GLU A 129 -10.86 23.79 -10.56
CA GLU A 129 -12.32 23.87 -10.52
C GLU A 129 -13.01 22.66 -11.16
N GLU A 130 -12.55 22.20 -12.32
CA GLU A 130 -13.12 21.04 -13.02
C GLU A 130 -12.95 19.77 -12.22
N ILE A 131 -11.75 19.54 -11.67
CA ILE A 131 -11.47 18.40 -10.80
C ILE A 131 -12.33 18.45 -9.53
N THR A 132 -12.51 19.64 -8.96
CA THR A 132 -13.38 19.80 -7.79
C THR A 132 -14.81 19.39 -8.10
N LYS A 133 -15.36 19.82 -9.25
CA LYS A 133 -16.73 19.45 -9.67
C LYS A 133 -16.88 17.95 -9.92
N ASP A 134 -15.91 17.33 -10.59
CA ASP A 134 -15.93 15.90 -10.85
C ASP A 134 -15.94 15.09 -9.55
N ILE A 135 -15.04 15.43 -8.61
CA ILE A 135 -14.96 14.75 -7.31
C ILE A 135 -16.22 14.98 -6.48
N GLN A 136 -16.77 16.20 -6.46
CA GLN A 136 -18.03 16.51 -5.78
C GLN A 136 -19.18 15.65 -6.31
N LYS A 137 -19.30 15.50 -7.64
CA LYS A 137 -20.32 14.67 -8.27
C LYS A 137 -20.19 13.21 -7.84
N LEU A 138 -18.98 12.67 -7.91
CA LEU A 138 -18.72 11.28 -7.54
C LEU A 138 -18.97 11.01 -6.03
N VAL A 139 -18.73 12.00 -5.16
CA VAL A 139 -19.10 11.92 -3.73
C VAL A 139 -20.61 11.98 -3.54
N ALA A 140 -21.31 12.87 -4.24
CA ALA A 140 -22.77 13.01 -4.16
C ALA A 140 -23.51 11.75 -4.65
N GLU A 141 -22.96 11.07 -5.66
CA GLU A 141 -23.46 9.78 -6.16
C GLU A 141 -23.14 8.60 -5.22
N GLY A 142 -22.41 8.85 -4.12
CA GLY A 142 -22.03 7.82 -3.14
C GLY A 142 -20.96 6.85 -3.63
N ILE A 143 -20.39 7.12 -4.82
CA ILE A 143 -19.37 6.32 -5.50
C ILE A 143 -18.01 6.47 -4.79
N ILE A 144 -17.73 7.68 -4.30
CA ILE A 144 -16.48 8.02 -3.64
C ILE A 144 -16.74 8.26 -2.17
N ARG A 145 -16.22 7.37 -1.32
CA ARG A 145 -16.23 7.55 0.13
C ARG A 145 -14.86 7.92 0.65
N THR A 146 -13.82 7.57 -0.10
CA THR A 146 -12.43 7.69 0.29
C THR A 146 -11.58 8.26 -0.84
N ILE A 147 -10.39 8.76 -0.51
CA ILE A 147 -9.41 9.08 -1.56
C ILE A 147 -8.99 7.85 -2.37
N TYR A 148 -9.19 6.65 -1.83
CA TYR A 148 -8.85 5.39 -2.50
C TYR A 148 -9.84 5.08 -3.63
N ASP A 149 -11.11 5.46 -3.47
CA ASP A 149 -12.08 5.33 -4.55
C ASP A 149 -11.72 6.26 -5.72
N LEU A 150 -11.11 7.42 -5.43
CA LEU A 150 -10.68 8.39 -6.45
C LEU A 150 -9.54 7.87 -7.33
N ASN A 151 -8.69 6.99 -6.83
CA ASN A 151 -7.67 6.33 -7.65
C ASN A 151 -8.29 5.52 -8.81
N LYS A 152 -9.50 4.96 -8.61
CA LYS A 152 -10.25 4.22 -9.65
C LYS A 152 -10.75 5.12 -10.79
N TYR A 153 -10.77 6.44 -10.55
CA TYR A 153 -11.20 7.47 -11.49
C TYR A 153 -10.03 8.39 -11.90
N ASP A 154 -8.79 7.88 -11.82
CA ASP A 154 -7.54 8.54 -12.22
C ASP A 154 -7.19 9.84 -11.46
N TYR A 155 -7.77 10.01 -10.27
CA TYR A 155 -7.43 11.08 -9.33
C TYR A 155 -6.45 10.57 -8.27
N SER A 156 -5.22 10.26 -8.70
CA SER A 156 -4.18 9.85 -7.75
C SER A 156 -3.87 10.94 -6.73
N TYR A 157 -3.59 10.55 -5.49
CA TYR A 157 -3.24 11.51 -4.43
C TYR A 157 -2.04 12.39 -4.80
N LYS A 158 -1.04 11.82 -5.49
CA LYS A 158 0.14 12.56 -5.97
C LYS A 158 -0.24 13.63 -6.99
N ARG A 159 -1.20 13.35 -7.87
CA ARG A 159 -1.73 14.32 -8.83
C ARG A 159 -2.53 15.40 -8.13
N LEU A 160 -3.42 15.04 -7.21
CA LEU A 160 -4.19 15.99 -6.41
C LEU A 160 -3.27 16.93 -5.62
N LYS A 161 -2.16 16.43 -5.05
CA LYS A 161 -1.14 17.26 -4.40
C LYS A 161 -0.45 18.26 -5.31
N LYS A 162 -0.27 17.95 -6.60
CA LYS A 162 0.28 18.95 -7.55
C LYS A 162 -0.69 20.10 -7.80
N ILE A 163 -1.99 19.83 -7.70
CA ILE A 163 -3.07 20.76 -8.08
C ILE A 163 -3.54 21.59 -6.88
N PHE A 164 -3.72 20.94 -5.73
CA PHE A 164 -4.18 21.55 -4.48
C PHE A 164 -3.02 21.97 -3.57
N GLY A 165 -1.79 21.71 -3.97
CA GLY A 165 -0.60 21.90 -3.14
C GLY A 165 -0.34 20.72 -2.20
N ASN A 166 0.75 20.79 -1.45
CA ASN A 166 1.17 19.73 -0.53
C ASN A 166 0.33 19.71 0.76
N ILE A 167 -0.98 19.53 0.62
CA ILE A 167 -1.97 19.47 1.68
C ILE A 167 -2.49 18.03 1.88
N THR A 168 -3.10 17.76 3.03
CA THR A 168 -3.67 16.44 3.33
C THR A 168 -4.99 16.21 2.59
N TRP A 169 -5.40 14.95 2.41
CA TRP A 169 -6.71 14.65 1.82
C TRP A 169 -7.85 15.33 2.57
N ARG A 170 -7.80 15.37 3.91
CA ARG A 170 -8.81 16.06 4.73
C ARG A 170 -8.86 17.56 4.43
N GLN A 171 -7.70 18.19 4.21
CA GLN A 171 -7.63 19.60 3.82
C GLN A 171 -8.18 19.81 2.40
N MET A 172 -7.84 18.94 1.43
CA MET A 172 -8.41 18.97 0.08
C MET A 172 -9.92 18.81 0.10
N ALA A 173 -10.44 17.82 0.84
CA ALA A 173 -11.86 17.56 0.97
C ALA A 173 -12.61 18.76 1.57
N LYS A 174 -12.01 19.44 2.56
CA LYS A 174 -12.57 20.67 3.13
C LYS A 174 -12.57 21.82 2.12
N GLU A 175 -11.49 21.97 1.34
CA GLU A 175 -11.38 23.00 0.31
C GLU A 175 -12.38 22.77 -0.85
N MET A 176 -12.54 21.52 -1.26
CA MET A 176 -13.52 21.06 -2.23
C MET A 176 -14.96 21.03 -1.67
N LYS A 177 -15.17 21.32 -0.38
CA LYS A 177 -16.46 21.23 0.32
C LYS A 177 -17.17 19.88 0.11
N LEU A 178 -16.41 18.77 0.15
CA LEU A 178 -16.96 17.43 0.00
C LEU A 178 -17.76 17.05 1.24
N ASP A 179 -18.96 16.49 1.05
CA ASP A 179 -19.76 15.91 2.12
C ASP A 179 -19.27 14.50 2.46
N LEU A 180 -18.04 14.43 2.96
CA LEU A 180 -17.46 13.19 3.47
C LEU A 180 -17.76 13.11 4.96
N HIS A 181 -18.73 12.26 5.33
CA HIS A 181 -18.91 11.90 6.74
C HIS A 181 -17.70 11.09 7.21
N PHE A 182 -16.69 11.75 7.79
CA PHE A 182 -15.64 11.09 8.55
C PHE A 182 -16.28 10.43 9.78
N LYS A 183 -16.70 9.17 9.63
CA LYS A 183 -17.44 8.44 10.66
C LYS A 183 -16.57 8.22 11.89
N ALA A 184 -17.10 8.56 13.05
CA ALA A 184 -16.53 8.15 14.33
C ALA A 184 -16.82 6.66 14.62
N GLU A 185 -17.85 6.10 14.00
CA GLU A 185 -18.24 4.70 14.10
C GLU A 185 -17.62 3.87 12.97
N VAL A 186 -17.05 2.73 13.36
CA VAL A 186 -16.49 1.73 12.46
C VAL A 186 -17.61 0.74 12.10
N ASP A 187 -18.18 0.89 10.90
CA ASP A 187 -19.16 -0.03 10.31
C ASP A 187 -18.51 -1.18 9.51
N VAL A 188 -17.18 -1.28 9.58
CA VAL A 188 -16.37 -2.29 8.87
C VAL A 188 -15.82 -3.34 9.83
N THR A 189 -15.54 -4.51 9.27
CA THR A 189 -14.93 -5.66 9.94
C THR A 189 -13.47 -5.40 10.33
N ASN A 190 -12.89 -6.29 11.15
CA ASN A 190 -11.48 -6.18 11.53
C ASN A 190 -10.57 -6.43 10.32
N GLU A 191 -10.97 -7.32 9.42
CA GLU A 191 -10.28 -7.68 8.20
C GLU A 191 -10.23 -6.47 7.24
N GLU A 192 -11.37 -5.81 7.03
CA GLU A 192 -11.43 -4.59 6.22
C GLU A 192 -10.58 -3.46 6.82
N LEU A 193 -10.56 -3.31 8.16
CA LEU A 193 -9.66 -2.33 8.80
C LEU A 193 -8.18 -2.66 8.59
N ILE A 194 -7.81 -3.94 8.61
CA ILE A 194 -6.44 -4.38 8.32
C ILE A 194 -6.06 -4.03 6.89
N ASP A 195 -6.96 -4.26 5.93
CA ASP A 195 -6.71 -3.96 4.51
C ASP A 195 -6.58 -2.45 4.28
N ILE A 196 -7.48 -1.66 4.85
CA ILE A 196 -7.38 -0.17 4.83
C ILE A 196 -6.04 0.29 5.40
N TYR A 197 -5.58 -0.33 6.50
CA TYR A 197 -4.30 0.03 7.11
C TYR A 197 -3.08 -0.37 6.27
N LYS A 198 -3.12 -1.55 5.63
CA LYS A 198 -2.04 -2.02 4.74
C LYS A 198 -1.95 -1.17 3.49
N GLU A 199 -3.08 -0.80 2.91
CA GLU A 199 -3.17 0.12 1.78
C GLU A 199 -2.59 1.50 2.12
N LEU A 200 -3.04 2.09 3.23
CA LEU A 200 -2.48 3.35 3.73
C LEU A 200 -0.96 3.29 3.90
N SER A 201 -0.44 2.17 4.40
CA SER A 201 1.00 1.99 4.63
C SER A 201 1.78 1.94 3.31
N ARG A 202 1.26 1.25 2.28
CA ARG A 202 1.86 1.23 0.93
C ARG A 202 1.88 2.62 0.30
N ASP A 203 0.78 3.35 0.37
CA ASP A 203 0.64 4.68 -0.25
C ASP A 203 1.54 5.77 0.38
N LEU A 204 2.00 5.53 1.61
CA LEU A 204 2.94 6.41 2.31
C LEU A 204 4.39 5.95 2.21
N ASP A 205 4.69 4.99 1.32
CA ASP A 205 6.00 4.36 1.16
C ASP A 205 6.52 3.78 2.50
N LYS A 206 5.60 3.15 3.25
CA LYS A 206 5.82 2.52 4.56
C LYS A 206 5.40 1.04 4.54
N ASP A 207 5.55 0.38 3.40
CA ASP A 207 5.34 -1.05 3.19
C ASP A 207 6.24 -1.95 4.07
N VAL A 208 7.37 -1.44 4.55
CA VAL A 208 8.22 -2.18 5.49
C VAL A 208 7.82 -1.93 6.95
N LYS A 209 7.51 -0.67 7.28
CA LYS A 209 7.36 -0.23 8.68
C LYS A 209 5.90 -0.11 9.12
N GLY A 210 4.94 0.02 8.23
CA GLY A 210 3.57 0.37 8.53
C GLY A 210 3.37 1.84 8.89
N ALA A 211 2.17 2.36 8.62
CA ALA A 211 1.75 3.72 8.95
C ALA A 211 1.70 3.97 10.47
N THR A 212 2.07 5.18 10.89
CA THR A 212 2.03 5.61 12.30
C THR A 212 0.65 6.13 12.71
N ALA A 213 0.43 6.31 14.01
CA ALA A 213 -0.78 6.93 14.52
C ALA A 213 -1.06 8.35 13.98
N ARG A 214 0.00 9.10 13.64
CA ARG A 214 -0.13 10.41 12.98
C ARG A 214 -0.58 10.25 11.53
N ASP A 215 0.06 9.33 10.81
CA ASP A 215 -0.29 9.03 9.42
C ASP A 215 -1.77 8.64 9.26
N ILE A 216 -2.28 7.80 10.16
CA ILE A 216 -3.69 7.41 10.18
C ILE A 216 -4.58 8.63 10.37
N ASN A 217 -4.31 9.46 11.38
CA ASN A 217 -5.14 10.63 11.66
C ASN A 217 -5.15 11.65 10.50
N ASP A 218 -4.03 11.75 9.78
CA ASP A 218 -3.85 12.76 8.74
C ASP A 218 -4.36 12.30 7.36
N ASN A 219 -4.39 10.99 7.11
CA ASN A 219 -4.62 10.42 5.77
C ASN A 219 -5.72 9.34 5.71
N CYS A 220 -6.18 8.79 6.83
CA CYS A 220 -7.21 7.76 6.85
C CYS A 220 -8.61 8.35 7.11
N ILE A 221 -9.63 7.66 6.61
CA ILE A 221 -11.04 7.96 6.90
C ILE A 221 -11.40 7.74 8.37
N TYR A 222 -10.82 6.72 8.98
CA TYR A 222 -10.98 6.42 10.40
C TYR A 222 -9.85 7.07 11.19
N ASN A 223 -10.19 7.65 12.34
CA ASN A 223 -9.16 8.13 13.25
C ASN A 223 -8.40 6.95 13.87
N ARG A 224 -7.20 7.20 14.42
CA ARG A 224 -6.41 6.16 15.10
C ARG A 224 -7.17 5.43 16.21
N GLY A 225 -8.10 6.12 16.87
CA GLY A 225 -8.86 5.57 18.00
C GLY A 225 -9.76 4.40 17.57
N CYS A 226 -10.27 4.44 16.34
CA CYS A 226 -11.03 3.35 15.73
C CYS A 226 -10.19 2.06 15.67
N PHE A 227 -8.96 2.16 15.17
CA PHE A 227 -8.03 1.04 15.10
C PHE A 227 -7.58 0.59 16.50
N GLU A 228 -7.22 1.53 17.37
CA GLU A 228 -6.78 1.20 18.74
C GLU A 228 -7.87 0.51 19.56
N LEU A 229 -9.15 0.79 19.29
CA LEU A 229 -10.26 0.11 19.97
C LEU A 229 -10.38 -1.37 19.55
N ARG A 230 -10.16 -1.69 18.28
CA ARG A 230 -10.24 -3.06 17.73
C ARG A 230 -8.98 -3.88 18.00
N PHE A 231 -7.82 -3.26 17.85
CA PHE A 231 -6.52 -3.93 17.89
C PHE A 231 -5.73 -3.67 19.18
N GLY A 232 -6.26 -2.82 20.08
CA GLY A 232 -5.63 -2.42 21.35
C GLY A 232 -4.58 -1.32 21.20
N SER A 233 -3.75 -1.38 20.16
CA SER A 233 -2.79 -0.33 19.82
C SER A 233 -2.45 -0.35 18.32
N ILE A 234 -1.91 0.76 17.80
CA ILE A 234 -1.40 0.78 16.40
C ILE A 234 -0.17 -0.11 16.25
N ASN A 235 0.63 -0.29 17.29
CA ASN A 235 1.76 -1.22 17.25
C ASN A 235 1.31 -2.68 17.18
N ASN A 236 0.23 -3.04 17.87
CA ASN A 236 -0.37 -4.38 17.74
C ASN A 236 -0.91 -4.58 16.32
N LEU A 237 -1.54 -3.57 15.73
CA LEU A 237 -1.98 -3.62 14.33
C LEU A 237 -0.79 -3.79 13.37
N ARG A 238 0.33 -3.10 13.60
CA ARG A 238 1.56 -3.26 12.82
C ARG A 238 2.11 -4.67 12.91
N GLU A 239 2.11 -5.26 14.11
CA GLU A 239 2.52 -6.62 14.37
C GLU A 239 1.63 -7.64 13.65
N ILE A 240 0.29 -7.49 13.74
CA ILE A 240 -0.68 -8.31 13.02
C ILE A 240 -0.44 -8.24 11.50
N CYS A 241 -0.03 -7.08 10.98
CA CYS A 241 0.25 -6.89 9.57
C CYS A 241 1.65 -7.33 9.13
N GLY A 242 2.51 -7.78 10.05
CA GLY A 242 3.87 -8.23 9.75
C GLY A 242 4.88 -7.11 9.50
N TYR A 243 4.61 -5.88 9.94
CA TYR A 243 5.52 -4.76 9.72
C TYR A 243 6.67 -4.71 10.74
N GLU A 244 7.83 -4.24 10.28
CA GLU A 244 9.01 -4.07 11.11
C GLU A 244 8.96 -2.75 11.90
N PHE A 245 8.94 -2.83 13.22
CA PHE A 245 9.05 -1.65 14.08
C PHE A 245 9.74 -1.95 15.40
N LYS A 246 10.39 -0.92 15.97
CA LYS A 246 10.93 -1.00 17.32
C LYS A 246 9.78 -1.03 18.32
N LYS A 247 9.46 -2.21 18.83
CA LYS A 247 8.52 -2.40 19.93
C LYS A 247 9.11 -1.72 21.16
N ARG A 248 8.39 -0.75 21.71
CA ARG A 248 8.71 -0.23 23.05
C ARG A 248 8.10 -1.19 24.05
N GLU A 249 8.82 -1.46 25.14
CA GLU A 249 8.25 -2.19 26.26
C GLU A 249 6.97 -1.50 26.71
N GLU A 250 5.94 -2.31 26.85
CA GLU A 250 4.63 -1.80 27.13
C GLU A 250 4.50 -1.55 28.63
N LYS A 251 4.44 -0.28 29.02
CA LYS A 251 4.31 0.12 30.43
C LYS A 251 3.11 -0.54 31.13
N TRP A 252 2.04 -0.81 30.39
CA TRP A 252 0.78 -1.34 30.90
C TRP A 252 0.34 -2.54 30.08
N THR A 253 0.60 -3.76 30.57
CA THR A 253 0.07 -5.00 29.96
C THR A 253 -1.40 -5.19 30.33
N LYS A 254 -2.15 -5.98 29.54
CA LYS A 254 -3.57 -6.23 29.85
C LYS A 254 -3.69 -6.96 31.19
N GLU A 255 -2.80 -7.91 31.42
CA GLU A 255 -2.71 -8.78 32.59
C GLU A 255 -2.37 -7.96 33.83
N GLY A 256 -1.34 -7.11 33.77
CA GLY A 256 -0.95 -6.26 34.90
C GLY A 256 -2.02 -5.22 35.26
N VAL A 257 -2.74 -4.69 34.26
CA VAL A 257 -3.90 -3.81 34.49
C VAL A 257 -5.04 -4.61 35.13
N LEU A 258 -5.34 -5.81 34.64
CA LEU A 258 -6.39 -6.69 35.19
C LEU A 258 -6.12 -7.04 36.66
N GLU A 259 -4.91 -7.50 36.98
CA GLU A 259 -4.52 -7.82 38.37
C GLU A 259 -4.68 -6.62 39.29
N THR A 260 -4.28 -5.42 38.84
CA THR A 260 -4.40 -4.19 39.62
C THR A 260 -5.87 -3.81 39.82
N LEU A 261 -6.70 -3.96 38.78
CA LEU A 261 -8.14 -3.73 38.86
C LEU A 261 -8.81 -4.71 39.84
N ILE A 262 -8.47 -6.00 39.79
CA ILE A 262 -8.98 -7.02 40.72
C ILE A 262 -8.61 -6.68 42.16
N LYS A 263 -7.35 -6.33 42.42
CA LYS A 263 -6.87 -5.94 43.77
C LYS A 263 -7.65 -4.74 44.32
N GLU A 264 -7.82 -3.69 43.51
CA GLU A 264 -8.55 -2.48 43.93
C GLU A 264 -10.06 -2.74 44.05
N TYR A 265 -10.63 -3.61 43.21
CA TYR A 265 -12.03 -4.03 43.28
C TYR A 265 -12.31 -4.80 44.58
N LYS A 266 -11.47 -5.79 44.93
CA LYS A 266 -11.54 -6.55 46.20
C LYS A 266 -11.36 -5.61 47.41
N LYS A 267 -10.35 -4.73 47.40
CA LYS A 267 -10.07 -3.76 48.47
C LYS A 267 -11.23 -2.80 48.76
N ARG A 268 -12.04 -2.49 47.76
CA ARG A 268 -13.16 -1.54 47.85
C ARG A 268 -14.52 -2.22 47.92
N ASN A 269 -14.57 -3.51 48.22
CA ASN A 269 -15.80 -4.32 48.29
C ASN A 269 -16.70 -4.13 47.05
N GLY A 270 -16.09 -4.16 45.87
CA GLY A 270 -16.76 -4.05 44.58
C GLY A 270 -17.18 -2.64 44.14
N LYS A 271 -16.93 -1.60 44.95
CA LYS A 271 -17.29 -0.21 44.62
C LYS A 271 -16.16 0.53 43.92
N LEU A 272 -15.74 0.06 42.74
CA LEU A 272 -14.72 0.73 41.93
C LEU A 272 -15.37 1.75 40.97
N THR A 273 -15.30 3.04 41.31
CA THR A 273 -15.88 4.12 40.47
C THR A 273 -14.83 4.80 39.59
N LEU A 274 -15.28 5.56 38.59
CA LEU A 274 -14.40 6.40 37.74
C LEU A 274 -13.59 7.43 38.53
N LYS A 275 -14.14 7.94 39.65
CA LYS A 275 -13.40 8.85 40.53
C LYS A 275 -12.24 8.14 41.20
N ASN A 276 -12.46 6.91 41.66
CA ASN A 276 -11.41 6.10 42.28
C ASN A 276 -10.31 5.70 41.30
N LEU A 277 -10.65 5.39 40.04
CA LEU A 277 -9.67 5.09 39.01
C LEU A 277 -8.64 6.22 38.81
N LYS A 278 -9.11 7.48 38.84
CA LYS A 278 -8.22 8.64 38.68
C LYS A 278 -7.21 8.79 39.82
N GLU A 279 -7.53 8.26 41.00
CA GLU A 279 -6.69 8.34 42.20
C GLU A 279 -5.61 7.22 42.22
N ILE A 280 -5.80 6.16 41.44
CA ILE A 280 -4.90 4.99 41.41
C ILE A 280 -3.76 5.25 40.42
N LYS A 281 -2.61 5.69 40.94
CA LYS A 281 -1.41 6.01 40.13
C LYS A 281 -0.81 4.81 39.38
N THR A 282 -1.12 3.61 39.83
CA THR A 282 -0.66 2.34 39.24
C THR A 282 -1.55 1.85 38.09
N LEU A 283 -2.60 2.60 37.72
CA LEU A 283 -3.44 2.29 36.57
C LEU A 283 -3.27 3.34 35.48
N PRO A 284 -3.40 2.95 34.20
CA PRO A 284 -3.49 3.92 33.12
C PRO A 284 -4.85 4.63 33.10
N SER A 285 -5.00 5.62 32.22
CA SER A 285 -6.28 6.32 32.06
C SER A 285 -7.40 5.38 31.63
N GLN A 286 -8.65 5.72 31.97
CA GLN A 286 -9.84 4.94 31.59
C GLN A 286 -9.85 4.57 30.11
N GLY A 287 -9.57 5.52 29.22
CA GLY A 287 -9.54 5.25 27.78
C GLY A 287 -8.47 4.23 27.37
N THR A 288 -7.33 4.20 28.07
CA THR A 288 -6.29 3.18 27.86
C THR A 288 -6.74 1.82 28.36
N ILE A 289 -7.42 1.77 29.51
CA ILE A 289 -8.02 0.54 30.04
C ILE A 289 -9.04 -0.01 29.03
N CYS A 290 -10.00 0.80 28.58
CA CYS A 290 -11.00 0.38 27.60
C CYS A 290 -10.37 -0.23 26.33
N LYS A 291 -9.31 0.39 25.78
CA LYS A 291 -8.58 -0.14 24.61
C LYS A 291 -7.90 -1.48 24.89
N LYS A 292 -7.32 -1.65 26.09
CA LYS A 292 -6.69 -2.91 26.51
C LYS A 292 -7.67 -4.08 26.56
N PHE A 293 -8.88 -3.80 27.03
CA PHE A 293 -9.95 -4.78 27.12
C PHE A 293 -10.82 -4.84 25.85
N LYS A 294 -10.53 -4.00 24.83
CA LYS A 294 -11.28 -3.90 23.57
C LYS A 294 -12.78 -3.62 23.76
N VAL A 295 -13.09 -2.77 24.73
CA VAL A 295 -14.46 -2.36 25.10
C VAL A 295 -14.62 -0.85 24.99
N THR A 296 -15.86 -0.38 24.85
CA THR A 296 -16.16 1.05 24.64
C THR A 296 -16.37 1.81 25.94
N ASN A 297 -16.74 1.10 27.02
CA ASN A 297 -17.07 1.71 28.31
C ASN A 297 -16.45 0.93 29.48
N PHE A 298 -16.26 1.61 30.61
CA PHE A 298 -15.61 1.02 31.78
C PHE A 298 -16.52 0.02 32.51
N THR A 299 -17.84 0.13 32.37
CA THR A 299 -18.80 -0.82 32.96
C THR A 299 -18.58 -2.23 32.41
N GLU A 300 -18.28 -2.37 31.11
CA GLU A 300 -17.89 -3.65 30.51
C GLU A 300 -16.57 -4.19 31.08
N VAL A 301 -15.60 -3.31 31.35
CA VAL A 301 -14.35 -3.71 32.03
C VAL A 301 -14.65 -4.30 33.41
N LEU A 302 -15.56 -3.69 34.18
CA LEU A 302 -15.95 -4.20 35.49
C LEU A 302 -16.61 -5.58 35.41
N LYS A 303 -17.44 -5.82 34.39
CA LYS A 303 -18.03 -7.15 34.16
C LYS A 303 -16.95 -8.22 33.91
N ILE A 304 -15.91 -7.88 33.15
CA ILE A 304 -14.76 -8.77 32.93
C ILE A 304 -14.05 -9.05 34.25
N VAL A 305 -13.77 -8.02 35.05
CA VAL A 305 -13.13 -8.16 36.37
C VAL A 305 -13.96 -9.07 37.30
N GLU A 306 -15.27 -8.87 37.36
CA GLU A 306 -16.18 -9.70 38.16
C GLU A 306 -16.23 -11.15 37.69
N ALA A 307 -16.21 -11.38 36.38
CA ALA A 307 -16.18 -12.72 35.81
C ALA A 307 -14.87 -13.46 36.16
N GLU A 308 -13.72 -12.79 36.05
CA GLU A 308 -12.41 -13.37 36.41
C GLU A 308 -12.34 -13.71 37.90
N ILE A 309 -12.85 -12.85 38.77
CA ILE A 309 -12.93 -13.11 40.22
C ILE A 309 -13.79 -14.36 40.49
N LYS A 310 -14.92 -14.53 39.79
CA LYS A 310 -15.79 -15.71 39.94
C LYS A 310 -15.14 -17.00 39.42
N ASN A 311 -14.31 -16.91 38.39
CA ASN A 311 -13.66 -18.07 37.77
C ASN A 311 -12.40 -18.54 38.53
N GLY A 312 -11.99 -17.83 39.59
CA GLY A 312 -10.88 -18.26 40.47
C GLY A 312 -9.49 -18.15 39.84
N ILE A 313 -9.36 -17.41 38.73
CA ILE A 313 -8.08 -17.15 38.07
C ILE A 313 -7.56 -15.81 38.64
N LEU A 314 -6.71 -15.89 39.68
CA LEU A 314 -6.04 -14.83 40.46
C LEU A 314 -6.69 -14.36 41.79
#